data_AF-A0A1V9ZUW3-F1
#
_entry.id   AF-A0A1V9ZUW3-F1
#
_cell.length_a   1.000
_cell.length_b   1.000
_cell.length_c   1.000
_cell.angle_alpha   90.00
_cell.angle_beta   90.00
_cell.angle_gamma   90.00
#
_symmetry.space_group_name_H-M   'P 1'
#
loop_
_entity.id
_entity.type
_entity.pdbx_description
1 polymer ?
#
loop_
_entity_poly.entity_id
_entity_poly.type
_entity_poly.pdbx_seq_one_letter_code
_entity_poly.pdbx_strand_id
1 'polypeptide(L)'
;CQCSIGATVSIQGENALQSSLDKQAVQVIVEAGNNVWRNYKSGVVKSCPGAQSDHAVLAVGYGNLNGVDHFKIKNSWGSSWGSGGYIYLQRGVGGNGMCNVAEHPSYPTINVNPQPTSVSPTPTSKSPSPTTKSPSPTTKSPAPTTKKPDQCNGCTECYYPAGETCYDFDAYTCQDLSFDYGTIWCGN
;
A
#
# COMPACT_ATOMS: atom_id res chain seq x y z
N CYS A 1 12.51 6.10 21.64
CA CYS A 1 12.71 5.58 20.27
C CYS A 1 13.29 6.69 19.42
N GLN A 2 14.54 6.55 18.95
CA GLN A 2 15.09 7.45 17.94
C GLN A 2 14.81 6.82 16.57
N CYS A 3 13.96 7.50 15.80
CA CYS A 3 13.78 7.23 14.38
C CYS A 3 14.78 8.10 13.63
N SER A 4 15.63 7.49 12.81
CA SER A 4 16.60 8.21 11.99
C SER A 4 16.53 7.76 10.55
N ILE A 5 16.81 8.68 9.62
CA ILE A 5 16.89 8.40 8.20
C ILE A 5 18.24 7.73 7.95
N GLY A 6 18.21 6.54 7.36
CA GLY A 6 19.38 5.79 6.95
C GLY A 6 19.78 6.06 5.49
N ALA A 7 20.61 5.18 4.94
CA ALA A 7 21.08 5.29 3.56
C ALA A 7 19.93 5.16 2.54
N THR A 8 20.13 5.76 1.37
CA THR A 8 19.28 5.56 0.20
C THR A 8 19.53 4.18 -0.40
N VAL A 9 18.45 3.47 -0.71
CA VAL A 9 18.47 2.21 -1.46
C VAL A 9 17.98 2.51 -2.87
N SER A 10 18.82 2.22 -3.85
CA SER A 10 18.43 2.23 -5.27
C SER A 10 18.01 0.82 -5.67
N ILE A 11 16.90 0.73 -6.39
CA ILE A 11 16.37 -0.53 -6.93
C ILE A 11 16.19 -0.37 -8.44
N GLN A 12 15.83 -1.46 -9.13
CA GLN A 12 15.54 -1.44 -10.55
C GLN A 12 14.47 -2.47 -10.90
N GLY A 13 13.61 -2.13 -11.87
CA GLY A 13 12.58 -3.02 -12.39
C GLY A 13 11.28 -3.03 -11.59
N GLU A 14 10.20 -3.41 -12.27
CA GLU A 14 8.83 -3.32 -11.75
C GLU A 14 8.62 -4.21 -10.52
N ASN A 15 9.23 -5.39 -10.47
CA ASN A 15 9.10 -6.31 -9.33
C ASN A 15 9.70 -5.72 -8.05
N ALA A 16 10.90 -5.14 -8.14
CA ALA A 16 11.54 -4.52 -6.98
C ALA A 16 10.77 -3.28 -6.52
N LEU A 17 10.27 -2.49 -7.47
CA LEU A 17 9.41 -1.34 -7.17
C LEU A 17 8.15 -1.79 -6.44
N GLN A 18 7.44 -2.79 -6.96
CA GLN A 18 6.24 -3.34 -6.35
C GLN A 18 6.51 -3.85 -4.92
N SER A 19 7.54 -4.67 -4.71
CA SER A 19 7.89 -5.18 -3.38
C SER A 19 8.32 -4.09 -2.39
N SER A 20 8.81 -2.95 -2.89
CA SER A 20 9.18 -1.81 -2.05
C SER A 20 7.97 -0.98 -1.67
N LEU A 21 6.98 -0.87 -2.57
CA LEU A 21 5.71 -0.21 -2.33
C LEU A 21 4.85 -0.89 -1.25
N ASP A 22 5.07 -2.18 -0.99
CA ASP A 22 4.45 -2.90 0.14
C ASP A 22 4.91 -2.37 1.52
N LYS A 23 6.00 -1.61 1.55
CA LYS A 23 6.64 -1.14 2.79
C LYS A 23 6.57 0.37 2.93
N GLN A 24 6.76 1.10 1.84
CA GLN A 24 6.85 2.56 1.83
C GLN A 24 6.70 3.12 0.42
N ALA A 25 6.43 4.43 0.34
CA ALA A 25 6.49 5.14 -0.92
C ALA A 25 7.93 5.18 -1.48
N VAL A 26 8.03 5.15 -2.80
CA VAL A 26 9.30 5.05 -3.53
C VAL A 26 9.40 6.22 -4.49
N GLN A 27 10.50 6.97 -4.45
CA GLN A 27 10.79 7.97 -5.47
C GLN A 27 11.07 7.26 -6.79
N VAL A 28 10.60 7.82 -7.89
CA VAL A 28 10.84 7.34 -9.25
C VAL A 28 11.15 8.52 -10.17
N ILE A 29 11.87 8.26 -11.26
CA ILE A 29 12.00 9.21 -12.37
C ILE A 29 11.16 8.69 -13.54
N VAL A 30 10.50 9.60 -14.25
CA VAL A 30 9.60 9.30 -15.37
C VAL A 30 9.83 10.28 -16.52
N GLU A 31 9.36 9.94 -17.72
CA GLU A 31 9.21 10.93 -18.81
C GLU A 31 7.90 11.72 -18.66
N ALA A 32 7.97 12.93 -18.12
CA ALA A 32 6.81 13.81 -17.95
C ALA A 32 6.76 14.95 -18.97
N GLY A 33 7.83 15.20 -19.73
CA GLY A 33 7.90 16.24 -20.76
C GLY A 33 7.02 16.02 -21.98
N ASN A 34 6.34 14.88 -22.10
CA ASN A 34 5.49 14.54 -23.23
C ASN A 34 4.02 15.00 -23.10
N ASN A 35 3.29 14.98 -24.20
CA ASN A 35 1.89 15.38 -24.25
C ASN A 35 0.93 14.41 -23.55
N VAL A 36 1.29 13.14 -23.39
CA VAL A 36 0.47 12.15 -22.66
C VAL A 36 0.41 12.55 -21.19
N TRP A 37 1.55 12.87 -20.60
CA TRP A 37 1.68 13.30 -19.21
C TRP A 37 1.06 14.68 -18.99
N ARG A 38 1.47 15.68 -19.77
CA ARG A 38 1.01 17.08 -19.59
C ARG A 38 -0.51 17.22 -19.64
N ASN A 39 -1.18 16.45 -20.49
CA ASN A 39 -2.63 16.52 -20.68
C ASN A 39 -3.42 15.42 -19.96
N TYR A 40 -2.76 14.60 -19.13
CA TYR A 40 -3.42 13.50 -18.42
C TYR A 40 -4.57 14.01 -17.52
N LYS A 41 -5.68 13.27 -17.55
CA LYS A 41 -6.90 13.56 -16.76
C LYS A 41 -7.34 12.37 -15.92
N SER A 42 -7.39 11.17 -16.49
CA SER A 42 -7.85 9.97 -15.82
C SER A 42 -7.48 8.70 -16.58
N GLY A 43 -7.72 7.53 -15.97
CA GLY A 43 -7.49 6.22 -16.58
C GLY A 43 -6.05 5.74 -16.45
N VAL A 44 -5.76 4.53 -16.94
CA VAL A 44 -4.40 3.97 -16.94
C VAL A 44 -3.69 4.35 -18.23
N VAL A 45 -2.52 4.96 -18.11
CA VAL A 45 -1.61 5.23 -19.23
C VAL A 45 -0.97 3.93 -19.69
N LYS A 46 -1.14 3.62 -20.98
CA LYS A 46 -0.66 2.38 -21.61
C LYS A 46 0.41 2.63 -22.67
N SER A 47 0.76 3.88 -22.92
CA SER A 47 1.81 4.26 -23.85
C SER A 47 2.43 5.60 -23.48
N CYS A 48 3.74 5.67 -23.66
CA CYS A 48 4.54 6.90 -23.62
C CYS A 48 5.45 6.92 -24.86
N PRO A 49 5.85 8.10 -25.35
CA PRO A 49 6.67 8.21 -26.57
C PRO A 49 8.07 7.60 -26.49
N GLY A 50 8.57 7.21 -25.31
CA GLY A 50 9.89 6.57 -25.16
C GLY A 50 11.04 7.60 -25.12
N ALA A 51 10.79 8.75 -24.49
CA ALA A 51 11.76 9.80 -24.28
C ALA A 51 12.62 9.54 -23.03
N GLN A 52 13.62 10.41 -22.82
CA GLN A 52 14.42 10.37 -21.60
C GLN A 52 13.59 10.79 -20.39
N SER A 53 13.88 10.14 -19.27
CA SER A 53 13.35 10.45 -17.95
C SER A 53 13.77 11.85 -17.52
N ASP A 54 12.81 12.71 -17.14
CA ASP A 54 13.04 14.15 -16.91
C ASP A 54 12.39 14.69 -15.63
N HIS A 55 11.59 13.89 -14.92
CA HIS A 55 10.80 14.37 -13.79
C HIS A 55 10.78 13.37 -12.64
N ALA A 56 11.01 13.86 -11.42
CA ALA A 56 10.97 13.06 -10.21
C ALA A 56 9.60 13.12 -9.55
N VAL A 57 9.04 11.96 -9.24
CA VAL A 57 7.72 11.80 -8.63
C VAL A 57 7.72 10.66 -7.61
N LEU A 58 6.59 10.44 -6.94
CA LEU A 58 6.48 9.44 -5.88
C LEU A 58 5.53 8.33 -6.31
N ALA A 59 6.01 7.10 -6.42
CA ALA A 59 5.17 5.92 -6.45
C ALA A 59 4.67 5.64 -5.03
N VAL A 60 3.35 5.56 -4.86
CA VAL A 60 2.70 5.42 -3.54
C VAL A 60 1.94 4.12 -3.38
N GLY A 61 1.81 3.36 -4.46
CA GLY A 61 1.15 2.06 -4.44
C GLY A 61 0.97 1.52 -5.85
N TYR A 62 0.24 0.43 -5.93
CA TYR A 62 -0.13 -0.24 -7.17
C TYR A 62 -1.49 -0.91 -6.99
N GLY A 63 -2.16 -1.23 -8.09
CA GLY A 63 -3.47 -1.84 -8.03
C GLY A 63 -3.93 -2.34 -9.39
N ASN A 64 -5.22 -2.60 -9.48
CA ASN A 64 -5.90 -2.96 -10.73
C ASN A 64 -7.07 -2.00 -10.95
N LEU A 65 -7.18 -1.44 -12.14
CA LEU A 65 -8.30 -0.58 -12.53
C LEU A 65 -8.88 -1.15 -13.82
N ASN A 66 -10.12 -1.66 -13.75
CA ASN A 66 -10.84 -2.23 -14.89
C ASN A 66 -10.05 -3.33 -15.63
N GLY A 67 -9.41 -4.23 -14.89
CA GLY A 67 -8.61 -5.32 -15.45
C GLY A 67 -7.21 -4.92 -15.88
N VAL A 68 -6.79 -3.66 -15.65
CA VAL A 68 -5.46 -3.17 -15.98
C VAL A 68 -4.66 -2.91 -14.71
N ASP A 69 -3.61 -3.71 -14.53
CA ASP A 69 -2.63 -3.52 -13.48
C ASP A 69 -1.86 -2.21 -13.69
N HIS A 70 -1.69 -1.44 -12.61
CA HIS A 70 -1.04 -0.14 -12.68
C HIS A 70 -0.25 0.19 -11.41
N PHE A 71 0.73 1.08 -11.55
CA PHE A 71 1.31 1.84 -10.44
C PHE A 71 0.53 3.14 -10.23
N LYS A 72 0.32 3.52 -8.96
CA LYS A 72 -0.28 4.80 -8.56
C LYS A 72 0.85 5.77 -8.21
N ILE A 73 0.93 6.83 -8.99
CA ILE A 73 2.01 7.81 -8.91
C ILE A 73 1.44 9.16 -8.47
N LYS A 74 1.99 9.73 -7.41
CA LYS A 74 1.68 11.06 -6.91
C LYS A 74 2.57 12.09 -7.61
N ASN A 75 1.94 13.05 -8.27
CA ASN A 75 2.63 14.16 -8.92
C ASN A 75 2.66 15.41 -8.01
N SER A 76 3.42 16.42 -8.40
CA SER A 76 3.62 17.69 -7.69
C SER A 76 2.92 18.88 -8.36
N TRP A 77 1.97 18.65 -9.27
CA TRP A 77 1.29 19.69 -10.06
C TRP A 77 -0.12 20.06 -9.56
N GLY A 78 -0.39 19.79 -8.28
CA GLY A 78 -1.66 20.08 -7.63
C GLY A 78 -2.76 19.06 -7.94
N SER A 79 -3.86 19.14 -7.19
CA SER A 79 -4.98 18.19 -7.28
C SER A 79 -5.86 18.38 -8.52
N SER A 80 -5.78 19.54 -9.19
CA SER A 80 -6.52 19.83 -10.44
C SER A 80 -5.94 19.12 -11.67
N TRP A 81 -4.72 18.59 -11.56
CA TRP A 81 -4.09 17.81 -12.63
C TRP A 81 -4.32 16.32 -12.43
N GLY A 82 -4.54 15.58 -13.52
CA GLY A 82 -4.76 14.15 -13.47
C GLY A 82 -5.95 13.74 -12.60
N SER A 83 -5.84 12.55 -12.01
CA SER A 83 -6.87 12.01 -11.13
C SER A 83 -6.58 12.45 -9.70
N GLY A 84 -6.97 13.68 -9.36
CA GLY A 84 -6.76 14.25 -8.03
C GLY A 84 -5.29 14.49 -7.68
N GLY A 85 -4.44 14.80 -8.67
CA GLY A 85 -2.99 14.94 -8.51
C GLY A 85 -2.19 13.65 -8.74
N TYR A 86 -2.88 12.56 -9.10
CA TYR A 86 -2.26 11.26 -9.37
C TYR A 86 -2.34 10.89 -10.85
N ILE A 87 -1.45 9.99 -11.25
CA ILE A 87 -1.45 9.31 -12.55
C ILE A 87 -1.27 7.82 -12.34
N TYR A 88 -1.93 7.03 -13.19
CA TYR A 88 -1.88 5.58 -13.15
C TYR A 88 -1.10 5.08 -14.37
N LEU A 89 0.02 4.41 -14.15
CA LEU A 89 0.90 3.90 -15.22
C LEU A 89 0.77 2.39 -15.30
N GLN A 90 0.56 1.83 -16.49
CA GLN A 90 0.42 0.39 -16.66
C GLN A 90 1.62 -0.36 -16.08
N ARG A 91 1.34 -1.39 -15.29
CA ARG A 91 2.31 -2.28 -14.66
C ARG A 91 2.38 -3.59 -15.44
N GLY A 92 3.54 -4.23 -15.44
CA GLY A 92 3.76 -5.52 -16.10
C GLY A 92 4.13 -5.38 -17.57
N VAL A 93 4.70 -4.23 -17.96
CA VAL A 93 5.19 -3.99 -19.33
C VAL A 93 6.67 -4.38 -19.50
N GLY A 94 7.37 -4.68 -18.40
CA GLY A 94 8.78 -5.05 -18.41
C GLY A 94 9.73 -3.88 -18.70
N GLY A 95 11.02 -4.19 -18.87
CA GLY A 95 12.06 -3.19 -19.12
C GLY A 95 12.11 -2.09 -18.05
N ASN A 96 12.15 -0.83 -18.49
CA ASN A 96 12.14 0.34 -17.62
C ASN A 96 10.73 0.68 -17.07
N GLY A 97 9.71 -0.13 -17.35
CA GLY A 97 8.32 0.14 -16.98
C GLY A 97 7.67 1.23 -17.84
N MET A 98 6.37 1.42 -17.67
CA MET A 98 5.61 2.43 -18.41
C MET A 98 6.14 3.83 -18.08
N CYS A 99 6.48 4.61 -19.11
CA CYS A 99 7.07 5.95 -18.98
C CYS A 99 8.34 5.99 -18.10
N ASN A 100 9.14 4.91 -18.13
CA ASN A 100 10.40 4.71 -17.38
C ASN A 100 10.27 4.64 -15.85
N VAL A 101 9.07 4.44 -15.31
CA VAL A 101 8.80 4.45 -13.86
C VAL A 101 9.67 3.48 -13.04
N ALA A 102 10.19 2.42 -13.66
CA ALA A 102 11.01 1.41 -13.01
C ALA A 102 12.52 1.49 -13.35
N GLU A 103 12.95 2.58 -14.02
CA GLU A 103 14.35 2.79 -14.43
C GLU A 103 15.26 3.13 -13.24
N HIS A 104 14.89 4.15 -12.46
CA HIS A 104 15.65 4.62 -11.30
C HIS A 104 14.80 4.83 -10.04
N PRO A 105 14.10 3.81 -9.51
CA PRO A 105 13.43 3.97 -8.23
C PRO A 105 14.43 3.97 -7.06
N SER A 106 14.17 4.82 -6.07
CA SER A 106 14.97 4.86 -4.85
C SER A 106 14.15 5.26 -3.63
N TYR A 107 14.62 4.85 -2.46
CA TYR A 107 13.95 5.16 -1.20
C TYR A 107 14.91 5.19 -0.02
N PRO A 108 14.65 5.98 1.03
CA PRO A 108 15.47 5.98 2.24
C PRO A 108 15.15 4.77 3.11
N THR A 109 16.17 4.24 3.79
CA THR A 109 15.96 3.33 4.92
C THR A 109 15.54 4.11 6.16
N ILE A 110 14.69 3.50 7.00
CA ILE A 110 14.30 4.07 8.29
C ILE A 110 14.92 3.20 9.39
N ASN A 111 15.87 3.78 10.12
CA ASN A 111 16.50 3.12 11.25
C ASN A 111 15.70 3.41 12.51
N VAL A 112 14.98 2.40 12.99
CA VAL A 112 14.35 2.41 14.31
C VAL A 112 15.32 1.76 15.30
N ASN A 113 15.96 2.59 16.14
CA ASN A 113 16.69 2.07 17.29
C ASN A 113 15.68 1.97 18.47
N PRO A 114 15.27 0.75 18.88
CA PRO A 114 14.47 0.61 20.09
C PRO A 114 15.35 1.03 21.26
N GLN A 115 15.03 2.17 21.86
CA GLN A 115 15.58 2.50 23.17
C GLN A 115 15.02 1.45 24.14
N PRO A 116 15.85 0.65 24.84
CA PRO A 116 15.35 -0.29 25.81
C PRO A 116 14.69 0.49 26.96
N THR A 117 13.36 0.48 27.02
CA THR A 117 12.65 0.81 28.25
C THR A 117 12.85 -0.36 29.21
N SER A 118 13.74 -0.19 30.19
CA SER A 118 14.00 -1.16 31.26
C SER A 118 12.83 -1.25 32.24
N VAL A 119 11.70 -1.80 31.80
CA VAL A 119 10.70 -2.37 32.71
C VAL A 119 10.51 -3.82 32.29
N SER A 120 11.43 -4.65 32.77
CA SER A 120 11.34 -6.09 32.71
C SER A 120 10.16 -6.56 33.57
N PRO A 121 9.09 -7.17 33.04
CA PRO A 121 8.17 -7.91 33.87
C PRO A 121 8.89 -9.16 34.40
N THR A 122 8.86 -9.34 35.71
CA THR A 122 9.39 -10.50 36.42
C THR A 122 8.73 -11.79 35.92
N PRO A 123 9.49 -12.87 35.63
CA PRO A 123 8.94 -14.12 35.13
C PRO A 123 8.28 -14.93 36.26
N THR A 124 6.95 -15.06 36.24
CA THR A 124 6.26 -16.06 37.06
C THR A 124 6.27 -17.41 36.35
N SER A 125 7.17 -18.26 36.84
CA SER A 125 7.20 -19.71 36.69
C SER A 125 5.80 -20.34 36.82
N LYS A 126 5.41 -21.14 35.83
CA LYS A 126 4.95 -22.54 35.99
C LYS A 126 4.73 -23.19 34.62
N SER A 127 5.69 -24.05 34.26
CA SER A 127 5.56 -25.10 33.26
C SER A 127 4.52 -26.14 33.72
N PRO A 128 3.77 -26.76 32.78
CA PRO A 128 4.06 -28.17 32.53
C PRO A 128 4.09 -28.54 31.03
N SER A 129 4.94 -29.52 30.74
CA SER A 129 5.04 -30.34 29.53
C SER A 129 5.12 -31.81 30.00
N PRO A 130 4.97 -32.90 29.19
CA PRO A 130 4.59 -33.06 27.78
C PRO A 130 3.49 -34.14 27.57
N THR A 131 2.94 -34.30 26.34
CA THR A 131 3.02 -35.60 25.63
C THR A 131 2.55 -35.53 24.17
N THR A 132 3.29 -36.29 23.37
CA THR A 132 3.23 -36.55 21.94
C THR A 132 1.95 -37.22 21.46
N LYS A 133 1.50 -36.87 20.24
CA LYS A 133 1.23 -37.81 19.12
C LYS A 133 0.80 -37.04 17.86
N SER A 134 1.55 -37.24 16.77
CA SER A 134 1.16 -36.90 15.39
C SER A 134 0.04 -37.84 14.93
N PRO A 135 -0.92 -37.36 14.13
CA PRO A 135 -0.93 -37.75 12.72
C PRO A 135 -1.35 -36.63 11.74
N SER A 136 -0.83 -36.73 10.53
CA SER A 136 -1.29 -36.04 9.30
C SER A 136 -1.89 -37.12 8.36
N PRO A 137 -2.63 -36.83 7.28
CA PRO A 137 -3.42 -35.64 6.89
C PRO A 137 -4.91 -36.00 6.64
N THR A 138 -5.82 -35.03 6.70
CA THR A 138 -7.08 -35.15 5.93
C THR A 138 -7.66 -33.79 5.57
N THR A 139 -7.89 -33.64 4.27
CA THR A 139 -8.63 -32.60 3.56
C THR A 139 -9.95 -32.24 4.25
N LYS A 140 -10.17 -30.94 4.51
CA LYS A 140 -11.46 -30.25 4.34
C LYS A 140 -11.30 -28.74 4.54
N SER A 141 -11.73 -28.02 3.51
CA SER A 141 -11.97 -26.58 3.49
C SER A 141 -12.98 -26.17 4.59
N PRO A 142 -12.73 -25.09 5.36
CA PRO A 142 -13.79 -24.41 6.11
C PRO A 142 -14.20 -23.09 5.44
N ALA A 143 -15.51 -22.94 5.31
CA ALA A 143 -16.20 -21.71 4.93
C ALA A 143 -15.90 -20.54 5.90
N PRO A 144 -16.02 -19.27 5.46
CA PRO A 144 -15.83 -18.12 6.33
C PRO A 144 -17.07 -17.93 7.22
N THR A 145 -16.88 -18.02 8.53
CA THR A 145 -17.90 -17.68 9.52
C THR A 145 -17.57 -16.32 10.12
N THR A 146 -18.37 -15.32 9.75
CA THR A 146 -18.34 -13.93 10.22
C THR A 146 -18.58 -13.88 11.74
N LYS A 147 -17.61 -13.39 12.51
CA LYS A 147 -17.84 -12.94 13.89
C LYS A 147 -17.48 -11.46 13.97
N LYS A 148 -18.52 -10.64 14.11
CA LYS A 148 -18.47 -9.18 14.28
C LYS A 148 -17.58 -8.79 15.49
N PRO A 149 -16.65 -7.83 15.35
CA PRO A 149 -16.03 -7.17 16.49
C PRO A 149 -16.98 -6.15 17.13
N ASP A 150 -17.01 -6.07 18.46
CA ASP A 150 -17.92 -5.27 19.29
C ASP A 150 -17.78 -3.72 19.15
N GLN A 151 -17.21 -3.20 18.06
CA GLN A 151 -16.81 -1.80 17.89
C GLN A 151 -17.68 -0.99 16.92
N CYS A 152 -18.83 -1.53 16.48
CA CYS A 152 -19.63 -0.94 15.40
C CYS A 152 -20.65 0.13 15.79
N ASN A 153 -20.81 0.42 17.08
CA ASN A 153 -21.73 1.45 17.62
C ASN A 153 -23.13 1.54 16.94
N GLY A 154 -23.71 0.40 16.55
CA GLY A 154 -25.02 0.34 15.88
C GLY A 154 -25.02 0.53 14.36
N CYS A 155 -23.88 0.83 13.73
CA CYS A 155 -23.77 0.89 12.27
C CYS A 155 -23.82 -0.52 11.65
N THR A 156 -24.43 -0.61 10.47
CA THR A 156 -24.54 -1.85 9.68
C THR A 156 -23.61 -1.88 8.47
N GLU A 157 -22.93 -0.77 8.14
CA GLU A 157 -22.04 -0.65 6.99
C GLU A 157 -20.65 -0.17 7.45
N CYS A 158 -20.19 1.01 7.05
CA CYS A 158 -18.89 1.54 7.49
C CYS A 158 -19.05 2.45 8.72
N TYR A 159 -18.24 2.26 9.76
CA TYR A 159 -18.23 3.09 10.98
C TYR A 159 -16.91 3.85 11.12
N TYR A 160 -16.97 5.15 11.41
CA TYR A 160 -15.81 5.98 11.72
C TYR A 160 -15.75 6.32 13.22
N PRO A 161 -14.85 5.70 14.01
CA PRO A 161 -14.81 5.86 15.46
C PRO A 161 -14.43 7.26 15.93
N ALA A 162 -13.55 7.96 15.20
CA ALA A 162 -13.08 9.28 15.60
C ALA A 162 -14.11 10.40 15.38
N GLY A 163 -15.19 10.13 14.63
CA GLY A 163 -16.31 11.06 14.42
C GLY A 163 -17.67 10.46 14.75
N GLU A 164 -17.72 9.28 15.37
CA GLU A 164 -18.93 8.54 15.77
C GLU A 164 -20.02 8.46 14.67
N THR A 165 -19.62 8.43 13.39
CA THR A 165 -20.54 8.54 12.24
C THR A 165 -20.55 7.26 11.42
N CYS A 166 -21.74 6.84 10.96
CA CYS A 166 -21.90 5.76 9.99
C CYS A 166 -21.85 6.30 8.55
N TYR A 167 -21.12 5.62 7.67
CA TYR A 167 -21.09 5.89 6.24
C TYR A 167 -21.66 4.72 5.45
N ASP A 168 -22.43 5.03 4.40
CA ASP A 168 -22.99 4.07 3.44
C ASP A 168 -21.99 3.80 2.30
N PHE A 169 -20.87 3.20 2.68
CA PHE A 169 -19.83 2.75 1.74
C PHE A 169 -19.84 1.24 1.67
N ASP A 170 -19.39 0.65 0.57
CA ASP A 170 -19.20 -0.80 0.49
C ASP A 170 -18.00 -1.27 1.34
N ALA A 171 -17.91 -2.58 1.56
CA ALA A 171 -16.85 -3.19 2.39
C ALA A 171 -15.45 -2.80 1.91
N TYR A 172 -15.26 -2.68 0.60
CA TYR A 172 -13.98 -2.37 -0.02
C TYR A 172 -13.58 -0.91 0.26
N THR A 173 -14.49 0.02 0.04
CA THR A 173 -14.31 1.44 0.29
C THR A 173 -14.11 1.71 1.78
N CYS A 174 -14.85 1.01 2.64
CA CYS A 174 -14.68 1.11 4.09
C CYS A 174 -13.31 0.62 4.57
N GLN A 175 -12.78 -0.43 3.93
CA GLN A 175 -11.48 -0.98 4.26
C GLN A 175 -10.33 -0.11 3.72
N ASP A 176 -10.51 0.54 2.56
CA ASP A 176 -9.53 1.49 2.01
C ASP A 176 -9.41 2.74 2.91
N LEU A 177 -10.55 3.28 3.35
CA LEU A 177 -10.59 4.40 4.31
C LEU A 177 -10.11 4.00 5.72
N SER A 178 -10.00 2.71 6.01
CA SER A 178 -9.51 2.22 7.31
C SER A 178 -8.05 2.61 7.53
N PHE A 179 -7.26 2.69 6.44
CA PHE A 179 -5.85 3.06 6.52
C PHE A 179 -5.64 4.55 6.86
N ASP A 180 -6.46 5.43 6.28
CA ASP A 180 -6.32 6.89 6.46
C ASP A 180 -7.13 7.43 7.65
N TYR A 181 -8.30 6.82 7.94
CA TYR A 181 -9.27 7.31 8.92
C TYR A 181 -9.60 6.28 10.02
N GLY A 182 -9.09 5.05 9.96
CA GLY A 182 -9.41 4.05 10.98
C GLY A 182 -10.88 3.63 10.99
N THR A 183 -11.56 3.68 9.83
CA THR A 183 -12.92 3.17 9.67
C THR A 183 -13.01 1.66 9.86
N ILE A 184 -14.16 1.19 10.34
CA ILE A 184 -14.44 -0.19 10.69
C ILE A 184 -15.61 -0.68 9.85
N TRP A 185 -15.44 -1.81 9.18
CA TRP A 185 -16.53 -2.47 8.47
C TRP A 185 -17.44 -3.24 9.43
N CYS A 186 -18.74 -3.00 9.33
CA CYS A 186 -19.79 -3.51 10.21
C CYS A 186 -20.92 -4.23 9.46
N GLY A 187 -20.80 -4.38 8.14
CA GLY A 187 -21.68 -5.21 7.30
C GLY A 187 -21.46 -6.71 7.49
N ASN A 188 -22.49 -7.50 7.20
CA ASN A 188 -22.51 -8.96 7.32
C ASN A 188 -21.74 -9.68 6.21
#